data_AF-A0A142IUI1-F1
#
_entry.id   AF-A0A142IUI1-F1
#
_cell.length_a   1.000
_cell.length_b   1.000
_cell.length_c   1.000
_cell.angle_alpha   90.00
_cell.angle_beta   90.00
_cell.angle_gamma   90.00
#
_symmetry.space_group_name_H-M   'P 1'
#
loop_
_entity.id
_entity.type
_entity.pdbx_description
1 polymer ?
#
loop_
_entity_poly.entity_id
_entity_poly.type
_entity_poly.pdbx_seq_one_letter_code
_entity_poly.pdbx_strand_id
1 'polypeptide(L)'
;MPTRTRLGHISTPSDLIPELPPHLQVLRDDLQKRVQASRVRHYLDRELSHLSGNREIAASVRLLFDGQGRPSENLSLKEISKFRQKIETDIQWLEAVLTELRSDLTVVRELEDAALDVASVQQAEEGY
;
A
#
# COMPACT_ATOMS: atom_id res chain seq x y z
N MET A 1 -15.82 -33.46 -33.68
CA MET A 1 -15.22 -32.69 -32.57
C MET A 1 -16.37 -32.05 -31.79
N PRO A 2 -16.72 -32.52 -30.59
CA PRO A 2 -17.80 -31.91 -29.83
C PRO A 2 -17.33 -30.57 -29.24
N THR A 3 -18.00 -29.48 -29.59
CA THR A 3 -17.77 -28.14 -29.06
C THR A 3 -18.16 -28.07 -27.59
N ARG A 4 -17.22 -27.63 -26.74
CA ARG A 4 -17.44 -27.38 -25.30
C ARG A 4 -18.68 -26.52 -25.08
N THR A 5 -19.56 -26.99 -24.19
CA THR A 5 -20.70 -26.24 -23.65
C THR A 5 -20.19 -24.94 -23.01
N ARG A 6 -20.75 -23.80 -23.40
CA ARG A 6 -20.42 -22.49 -22.78
C ARG A 6 -20.75 -22.59 -21.29
N LEU A 7 -19.75 -22.38 -20.44
CA LEU A 7 -19.95 -22.10 -19.02
C LEU A 7 -20.81 -20.83 -18.93
N GLY A 8 -21.86 -20.89 -18.12
CA GLY A 8 -22.83 -19.81 -17.97
C GLY A 8 -22.21 -18.50 -17.47
N HIS A 9 -23.02 -17.44 -17.50
CA HIS A 9 -22.67 -16.11 -17.03
C HIS A 9 -22.12 -16.16 -15.60
N ILE A 10 -20.85 -15.77 -15.43
CA ILE A 10 -20.28 -15.57 -14.09
C ILE A 10 -20.89 -14.26 -13.61
N SER A 11 -21.88 -14.33 -12.72
CA SER A 11 -22.44 -13.15 -12.08
C SER A 11 -21.38 -12.53 -11.18
N THR A 12 -21.09 -11.25 -11.39
CA THR A 12 -20.38 -10.44 -10.41
C THR A 12 -21.19 -10.42 -9.11
N PRO A 13 -20.56 -10.45 -7.92
CA PRO A 13 -21.28 -10.52 -6.64
C PRO A 13 -22.21 -9.31 -6.37
N SER A 14 -22.15 -8.29 -7.22
CA SER A 14 -23.00 -7.10 -7.18
C SER A 14 -24.40 -7.32 -7.77
N ASP A 15 -24.61 -8.34 -8.61
CA ASP A 15 -25.88 -8.57 -9.34
C ASP A 15 -26.92 -9.36 -8.54
N LEU A 16 -26.54 -9.86 -7.36
CA LEU A 16 -27.39 -10.67 -6.47
C LEU A 16 -28.00 -9.88 -5.30
N ILE A 17 -27.82 -8.55 -5.28
CA ILE A 17 -28.32 -7.72 -4.18
C ILE A 17 -29.71 -7.21 -4.57
N PRO A 18 -30.80 -7.73 -3.97
CA PRO A 18 -32.14 -7.19 -4.21
C PRO A 18 -32.16 -5.70 -3.86
N GLU A 19 -32.88 -4.87 -4.62
CA GLU A 19 -33.04 -3.45 -4.32
C GLU A 19 -33.58 -3.29 -2.90
N LEU A 20 -32.70 -2.89 -1.97
CA LEU A 20 -33.09 -2.73 -0.59
C LEU A 20 -34.05 -1.54 -0.48
N PRO A 21 -35.05 -1.59 0.41
CA PRO A 21 -35.86 -0.43 0.78
C PRO A 21 -35.01 0.82 1.09
N PRO A 22 -35.48 2.04 0.78
CA PRO A 22 -34.65 3.26 0.81
C PRO A 22 -34.01 3.54 2.17
N HIS A 23 -34.67 3.16 3.27
CA HIS A 23 -34.11 3.29 4.63
C HIS A 23 -32.97 2.30 4.91
N LEU A 24 -32.98 1.12 4.29
CA LEU A 24 -31.91 0.13 4.40
C LEU A 24 -30.74 0.44 3.45
N GLN A 25 -30.98 1.16 2.34
CA GLN A 25 -29.91 1.68 1.49
C GLN A 25 -29.07 2.72 2.24
N VAL A 26 -29.72 3.66 2.93
CA VAL A 26 -29.01 4.65 3.78
C VAL A 26 -28.16 3.96 4.84
N LEU A 27 -28.69 2.92 5.50
CA LEU A 27 -27.95 2.15 6.49
C LEU A 27 -26.75 1.40 5.89
N ARG A 28 -26.92 0.80 4.70
CA ARG A 28 -25.83 0.14 3.96
C ARG A 28 -24.74 1.14 3.61
N ASP A 29 -25.11 2.30 3.08
CA ASP A 29 -24.16 3.32 2.64
C ASP A 29 -23.40 3.90 3.84
N ASP A 30 -24.08 4.08 4.98
CA ASP A 30 -23.44 4.47 6.24
C ASP A 30 -22.48 3.40 6.79
N LEU A 31 -22.85 2.12 6.70
CA LEU A 31 -21.96 1.02 7.07
C LEU A 31 -20.75 0.94 6.14
N GLN A 32 -20.93 1.10 4.84
CA GLN A 32 -19.84 1.15 3.87
C GLN A 32 -18.89 2.30 4.16
N LYS A 33 -19.42 3.51 4.43
CA LYS A 33 -18.61 4.67 4.85
C LYS A 33 -17.82 4.39 6.12
N ARG A 34 -18.43 3.74 7.12
CA ARG A 34 -17.74 3.39 8.38
C ARG A 34 -16.63 2.36 8.16
N VAL A 35 -16.87 1.35 7.33
CA VAL A 35 -15.85 0.33 7.00
C VAL A 35 -14.70 0.94 6.21
N GLN A 36 -15.01 1.82 5.23
CA GLN A 36 -13.99 2.57 4.49
C GLN A 36 -13.18 3.47 5.41
N ALA A 37 -13.83 4.24 6.29
CA ALA A 37 -13.16 5.09 7.27
C ALA A 37 -12.29 4.28 8.24
N SER A 38 -12.73 3.09 8.66
CA SER A 38 -11.94 2.18 9.49
C SER A 38 -10.69 1.67 8.76
N ARG A 39 -10.82 1.30 7.48
CA ARG A 39 -9.68 0.90 6.64
C ARG A 39 -8.67 2.03 6.46
N VAL A 40 -9.14 3.25 6.18
CA VAL A 40 -8.26 4.43 6.04
C VAL A 40 -7.53 4.72 7.35
N ARG A 41 -8.21 4.65 8.50
CA ARG A 41 -7.58 4.81 9.81
C ARG A 41 -6.52 3.74 10.06
N HIS A 42 -6.83 2.48 9.80
CA HIS A 42 -5.87 1.40 10.00
C HIS A 42 -4.65 1.51 9.09
N TYR A 43 -4.86 1.96 7.85
CA TYR A 43 -3.78 2.28 6.92
C TYR A 43 -2.92 3.45 7.43
N LEU A 44 -3.55 4.54 7.88
CA LEU A 44 -2.82 5.68 8.45
C LEU A 44 -2.06 5.31 9.73
N ASP A 45 -2.62 4.50 10.61
CA ASP A 45 -1.92 4.01 11.81
C ASP A 45 -0.70 3.15 11.44
N ARG A 46 -0.83 2.32 10.40
CA ARG A 46 0.30 1.56 9.86
C ARG A 46 1.37 2.48 9.28
N GLU A 47 1.00 3.45 8.45
CA GLU A 47 1.95 4.43 7.89
C GLU A 47 2.61 5.30 8.97
N LEU A 48 1.86 5.72 9.99
CA LEU A 48 2.38 6.43 11.15
C LEU A 48 3.35 5.56 11.96
N SER A 49 3.09 4.26 12.08
CA SER A 49 4.03 3.32 12.70
C SER A 49 5.33 3.20 11.89
N HIS A 50 5.26 3.21 10.55
CA HIS A 50 6.45 3.23 9.69
C HIS A 50 7.24 4.56 9.79
N LEU A 51 6.54 5.70 9.88
CA LEU A 51 7.15 7.01 10.17
C LEU A 51 7.83 7.07 11.53
N SER A 52 7.29 6.37 12.53
CA SER A 52 7.94 6.21 13.84
C SER A 52 9.27 5.45 13.71
N GLY A 53 9.37 4.47 12.79
CA GLY A 53 10.61 3.79 12.44
C GLY A 53 11.69 4.74 11.91
N ASN A 54 11.36 5.65 11.00
CA ASN A 54 12.30 6.68 10.53
C ASN A 54 12.78 7.60 11.65
N ARG A 55 11.90 7.93 12.60
CA ARG A 55 12.25 8.71 13.79
C ARG A 55 13.15 7.92 14.75
N GLU A 56 12.92 6.63 14.91
CA GLU A 56 13.78 5.73 15.69
C GLU A 56 15.16 5.55 15.04
N ILE A 57 15.21 5.42 13.71
CA ILE A 57 16.48 5.39 12.95
C ILE A 57 17.22 6.71 13.18
N ALA A 58 16.58 7.86 13.00
CA ALA A 58 17.19 9.16 13.24
C ALA A 58 17.64 9.35 14.71
N ALA A 59 16.89 8.83 15.68
CA ALA A 59 17.28 8.83 17.09
C ALA A 59 18.49 7.93 17.37
N SER A 60 18.54 6.75 16.74
CA SER A 60 19.66 5.81 16.87
C SER A 60 20.95 6.33 16.22
N VAL A 61 20.81 7.07 15.11
CA VAL A 61 21.94 7.77 14.48
C VAL A 61 22.41 8.93 15.37
N ARG A 62 21.50 9.71 15.96
CA ARG A 62 21.85 10.78 16.92
C ARG A 62 22.59 10.29 18.16
N LEU A 63 22.39 9.03 18.58
CA LEU A 63 23.12 8.41 19.71
C LEU A 63 24.61 8.17 19.41
N LEU A 64 25.00 8.16 18.13
CA LEU A 64 26.39 7.97 17.70
C LEU A 64 27.19 9.28 17.66
N PHE A 65 26.49 10.42 17.63
CA PHE A 65 27.09 11.72 17.43
C PHE A 65 26.79 12.66 18.60
N ASP A 66 27.79 13.44 19.02
CA ASP A 66 27.57 14.53 19.96
C ASP A 66 26.72 15.66 19.32
N GLY A 67 26.33 16.66 20.12
CA GLY A 67 25.58 17.83 19.64
C GLY A 67 26.33 18.69 18.60
N GLN A 68 27.57 18.33 18.24
CA GLN A 68 28.39 18.97 17.21
C GLN A 68 28.59 18.06 15.97
N GLY A 69 27.94 16.88 15.93
CA GLY A 69 28.04 15.94 14.81
C GLY A 69 29.32 15.11 14.80
N ARG A 70 30.09 15.07 15.89
CA ARG A 70 31.32 14.27 16.02
C ARG A 70 31.01 12.92 16.68
N PRO A 71 31.73 11.84 16.32
CA PRO A 71 31.54 10.55 16.98
C PRO A 71 31.82 10.70 18.48
N SER A 72 30.90 10.21 19.33
CA SER A 72 31.03 10.42 20.78
C SER A 72 32.32 9.78 21.32
N GLU A 73 33.14 10.53 22.06
CA GLU A 73 34.46 10.09 22.55
C GLU A 73 34.43 8.84 23.47
N ASN A 74 33.26 8.48 24.01
CA ASN A 74 33.11 7.40 25.00
C ASN A 74 32.47 6.11 24.44
N LEU A 75 32.20 6.02 23.13
CA LEU A 75 31.59 4.83 22.54
C LEU A 75 32.63 3.71 22.38
N SER A 76 32.32 2.52 22.89
CA SER A 76 33.19 1.36 22.69
C SER A 76 33.12 0.87 21.24
N LEU A 77 34.23 0.34 20.72
CA LEU A 77 34.29 -0.26 19.37
C LEU A 77 33.20 -1.31 19.13
N LYS A 78 32.81 -2.05 20.18
CA LYS A 78 31.75 -3.06 20.13
C LYS A 78 30.38 -2.43 19.88
N GLU A 79 30.09 -1.30 20.52
CA GLU A 79 28.84 -0.56 20.33
C GLU A 79 28.78 0.08 18.94
N ILE A 80 29.88 0.70 18.48
CA ILE A 80 29.99 1.25 17.13
C ILE A 80 29.71 0.18 16.08
N SER A 81 30.31 -1.02 16.22
CA SER A 81 30.08 -2.13 15.30
C SER A 81 28.61 -2.59 15.30
N LYS A 82 27.99 -2.66 16.48
CA LYS A 82 26.57 -3.04 16.62
C LYS A 82 25.64 -2.01 15.96
N PHE A 83 25.90 -0.72 16.16
CA PHE A 83 25.12 0.34 15.54
C PHE A 83 25.31 0.39 14.02
N ARG A 84 26.53 0.22 13.52
CA ARG A 84 26.80 0.09 12.09
C ARG A 84 25.99 -1.06 11.49
N GLN A 85 26.04 -2.24 12.11
CA GLN A 85 25.32 -3.41 11.63
C GLN A 85 23.80 -3.21 11.67
N LYS A 86 23.28 -2.50 12.69
CA LYS A 86 21.87 -2.10 12.74
C LYS A 86 21.52 -1.19 11.56
N ILE A 87 22.30 -0.13 11.33
CA ILE A 87 22.07 0.82 10.23
C ILE A 87 22.14 0.10 8.88
N GLU A 88 23.11 -0.79 8.68
CA GLU A 88 23.23 -1.58 7.44
C GLU A 88 21.99 -2.48 7.22
N THR A 89 21.50 -3.13 8.27
CA THR A 89 20.26 -3.94 8.21
C THR A 89 19.05 -3.06 7.90
N ASP A 90 18.94 -1.91 8.55
CA ASP A 90 17.84 -0.96 8.34
C ASP A 90 17.83 -0.44 6.89
N ILE A 91 19.00 -0.17 6.30
CA ILE A 91 19.15 0.22 4.89
C ILE A 91 18.69 -0.90 3.96
N GLN A 92 19.17 -2.13 4.17
CA GLN A 92 18.79 -3.28 3.33
C GLN A 92 17.28 -3.53 3.36
N TRP A 93 16.66 -3.36 4.53
CA TRP A 93 15.21 -3.48 4.66
C TRP A 93 14.47 -2.40 3.86
N LEU A 94 14.92 -1.13 3.94
CA LEU A 94 14.34 -0.04 3.16
C LEU A 94 14.50 -0.25 1.64
N GLU A 95 15.64 -0.78 1.20
CA GLU A 95 15.88 -1.13 -0.20
C GLU A 95 14.93 -2.23 -0.70
N ALA A 96 14.65 -3.24 0.13
CA ALA A 96 13.67 -4.27 -0.18
C ALA A 96 12.26 -3.69 -0.32
N VAL A 97 11.84 -2.85 0.63
CA VAL A 97 10.52 -2.17 0.58
C VAL A 97 10.41 -1.28 -0.66
N LEU A 98 11.45 -0.52 -1.00
CA LEU A 98 11.47 0.29 -2.23
C LEU A 98 11.34 -0.56 -3.49
N THR A 99 11.91 -1.76 -3.49
CA THR A 99 11.82 -2.69 -4.62
C THR A 99 10.38 -3.20 -4.78
N GLU A 100 9.73 -3.59 -3.68
CA GLU A 100 8.32 -3.99 -3.69
C GLU A 100 7.40 -2.85 -4.18
N LEU A 101 7.56 -1.63 -3.65
CA LEU A 101 6.77 -0.48 -4.08
C LEU A 101 6.95 -0.14 -5.57
N ARG A 102 8.16 -0.33 -6.12
CA ARG A 102 8.41 -0.17 -7.56
C ARG A 102 7.71 -1.25 -8.40
N SER A 103 7.65 -2.48 -7.89
CA SER A 103 6.90 -3.56 -8.52
C SER A 103 5.41 -3.23 -8.54
N ASP A 104 4.84 -2.84 -7.41
CA ASP A 104 3.43 -2.45 -7.30
C ASP A 104 3.09 -1.28 -8.21
N LEU A 105 3.96 -0.26 -8.29
CA LEU A 105 3.79 0.85 -9.22
C LEU A 105 3.75 0.40 -10.68
N THR A 106 4.53 -0.62 -11.05
CA THR A 106 4.54 -1.17 -12.41
C THR A 106 3.18 -1.81 -12.72
N VAL A 107 2.65 -2.61 -11.79
CA VAL A 107 1.32 -3.23 -11.93
C VAL A 107 0.23 -2.17 -12.03
N VAL A 108 0.29 -1.10 -11.23
CA VAL A 108 -0.68 0.00 -11.31
C VAL A 108 -0.65 0.70 -12.67
N ARG A 109 0.53 0.92 -13.24
CA ARG A 109 0.67 1.49 -14.58
C ARG A 109 0.08 0.58 -15.66
N GLU A 110 0.35 -0.71 -15.59
CA GLU A 110 -0.24 -1.68 -16.54
C GLU A 110 -1.76 -1.69 -16.46
N LEU A 111 -2.33 -1.56 -15.26
CA LEU A 111 -3.78 -1.44 -15.06
C LEU A 111 -4.33 -0.11 -15.61
N GLU A 112 -3.60 0.99 -15.43
CA GLU A 112 -3.97 2.30 -15.96
C GLU A 112 -3.97 2.29 -17.50
N ASP A 113 -2.94 1.74 -18.12
CA ASP A 113 -2.84 1.58 -19.58
C ASP A 113 -3.97 0.71 -20.11
N ALA A 114 -4.24 -0.43 -19.47
CA ALA A 114 -5.36 -1.31 -19.86
C ALA A 114 -6.73 -0.64 -19.71
N ALA A 115 -6.92 0.20 -18.68
CA ALA A 115 -8.15 0.95 -18.49
C ALA A 115 -8.33 2.03 -19.56
N LEU A 116 -7.25 2.70 -19.96
CA LEU A 116 -7.26 3.67 -21.06
C LEU A 116 -7.60 2.99 -22.40
N ASP A 117 -7.04 1.81 -22.66
CA ASP A 117 -7.37 1.02 -23.86
C ASP A 117 -8.86 0.68 -23.90
N VAL A 118 -9.44 0.20 -22.80
CA VAL A 118 -10.88 -0.10 -22.72
C VAL A 118 -11.73 1.14 -22.92
N ALA A 119 -11.37 2.27 -22.29
CA ALA A 119 -12.08 3.53 -22.44
C ALA A 119 -12.06 4.04 -23.90
N SER A 120 -10.94 3.84 -24.61
CA SER A 120 -10.82 4.23 -26.02
C SER A 120 -11.74 3.40 -26.93
N VAL A 121 -11.90 2.10 -26.62
CA VAL A 121 -12.82 1.20 -27.36
C VAL A 121 -14.27 1.59 -27.12
N GLN A 122 -14.65 1.89 -25.87
CA GLN A 122 -16.01 2.33 -25.53
C GLN A 122 -16.39 3.64 -26.23
N GLN A 123 -15.48 4.62 -26.29
CA GLN A 123 -15.71 5.86 -27.04
C GLN A 123 -15.86 5.63 -28.55
N ALA A 124 -15.15 4.65 -29.11
CA ALA A 124 -15.30 4.29 -30.52
C ALA A 124 -16.64 3.60 -30.81
N GLU A 125 -17.18 2.82 -29.86
CA GLU A 125 -18.49 2.17 -29.98
C GLU A 125 -19.67 3.14 -29.78
N GLU A 126 -19.55 4.15 -28.91
CA GLU A 126 -20.57 5.20 -28.72
C GLU A 126 -20.59 6.27 -29.82
N GLY A 127 -19.54 6.34 -30.65
CA GLY A 127 -19.42 7.27 -31.78
C GLY A 127 -20.02 6.78 -33.10
N TYR A 128 -20.60 5.58 -33.14
CA TYR A 128 -21.34 4.99 -34.27
C TYR A 128 -22.84 4.94 -33.98
#